data_AF-A0A962B4Z6-F1
#
_entry.id   AF-A0A962B4Z6-F1
#
_cell.length_a   1.000
_cell.length_b   1.000
_cell.length_c   1.000
_cell.angle_alpha   90.00
_cell.angle_beta   90.00
_cell.angle_gamma   90.00
#
_symmetry.space_group_name_H-M   'P 1'
#
loop_
_entity.id
_entity.type
_entity.pdbx_description
1 polymer ?
#
loop_
_entity_poly.entity_id
_entity_poly.type
_entity_poly.pdbx_seq_one_letter_code
_entity_poly.pdbx_strand_id
1 'polypeptide(L)'
;MSEPQRRAARRRPAGTPRGNVAAANDDSPSIGGLIFALQQKPSSQPFLFAAIASGVWLALSVALGGALISGVLQRSPTLSDFFLSPAALTVAATIIVPIAIFWFLAMLIWRAQELRLMSSAMTEVAVRLAEPDRMAEKSIASLGQSVRRQVAFMNEAVSRALGRASELEALVHNEVAELERSYDENELRIRHLIEDLASERDALRNSSERVGEALRGVGSDVTREIMAVSEQATDRLQQVAVQLEHALRQMTDRTAELTSESGNAFLNTLSTIYTRLGSEVPQLIDKLGAEQTKLTVLIDGASTNLAALESALRVRTETLETTLSERTSSLELALGQNATRIETLLTDQTEAIDSTLANRQQLLDATLTAHQDGLNSSLAMHGQQIDAQLLERTKQIDSAFTERLRTFDEALLRSTMAMDNAVSERARSITNAMETHAKALGESMEKQAGELDETLMRGISAVRRTSENITRQSVKTIEGLAGQAELLRNVSENLLGQINSITNRFENQGQVIMKAANSLEAANFKIDSTLQTRHQELGALLDRISDRTQQFGTVMSGYSNTIEGSLAEAESRARSAAEELARGAEMRSRAAIAEVERFRSEADSSTDRVLEDLRSKFNFVQK
;
A
#
# COMPACT_ATOMS: atom_id res chain seq x y z
N MET A 1 26.33 38.84 55.20
CA MET A 1 26.74 39.49 53.93
C MET A 1 26.89 38.37 52.92
N SER A 2 26.21 38.26 51.78
CA SER A 2 25.15 39.05 51.12
C SER A 2 24.68 38.15 49.98
N GLU A 3 23.40 37.81 49.96
CA GLU A 3 22.76 37.00 48.92
C GLU A 3 22.67 37.82 47.62
N PRO A 4 23.06 37.30 46.44
CA PRO A 4 23.01 38.07 45.20
C PRO A 4 21.57 38.16 44.68
N GLN A 5 21.04 39.38 44.67
CA GLN A 5 19.74 39.77 44.11
C GLN A 5 19.56 39.26 42.67
N ARG A 6 18.50 38.47 42.43
CA ARG A 6 18.01 38.12 41.09
C ARG A 6 17.54 39.39 40.37
N ARG A 7 18.24 39.75 39.28
CA ARG A 7 17.85 40.84 38.36
C ARG A 7 16.53 40.50 37.68
N ALA A 8 15.54 41.38 37.83
CA ALA A 8 14.27 41.32 37.12
C ALA A 8 14.47 41.52 35.61
N ALA A 9 13.93 40.60 34.81
CA ALA A 9 13.95 40.68 33.35
C ALA A 9 13.01 41.79 32.86
N ARG A 10 13.61 42.80 32.24
CA ARG A 10 12.94 43.97 31.65
C ARG A 10 12.17 43.52 30.40
N ARG A 11 10.82 43.58 30.44
CA ARG A 11 9.97 43.33 29.26
C ARG A 11 10.28 44.37 28.17
N ARG A 12 10.65 43.90 26.98
CA ARG A 12 10.76 44.72 25.77
C ARG A 12 9.35 45.17 25.32
N PRO A 13 9.15 46.41 24.87
CA PRO A 13 7.88 46.86 24.31
C PRO A 13 7.58 46.10 23.02
N ALA A 14 6.30 45.76 22.84
CA ALA A 14 5.78 45.10 21.65
C ALA A 14 6.13 45.89 20.38
N GLY A 15 6.55 45.17 19.34
CA GLY A 15 6.75 45.75 18.02
C GLY A 15 5.48 46.42 17.49
N THR A 16 5.69 47.42 16.65
CA THR A 16 4.66 48.15 15.90
C THR A 16 3.65 47.20 15.26
N PRO A 17 2.34 47.54 15.25
CA PRO A 17 1.33 46.71 14.60
C PRO A 17 1.73 46.55 13.13
N ARG A 18 1.79 45.30 12.68
CA ARG A 18 1.86 45.00 11.25
C ARG A 18 0.70 45.73 10.59
N GLY A 19 1.03 46.73 9.79
CA GLY A 19 0.08 47.38 8.90
C GLY A 19 -0.62 46.32 8.07
N ASN A 20 -1.93 46.52 7.89
CA ASN A 20 -2.81 45.73 7.06
C ASN A 20 -2.08 45.24 5.80
N VAL A 21 -1.66 43.99 5.82
CA VAL A 21 -1.44 43.25 4.58
C VAL A 21 -2.84 42.97 4.08
N ALA A 22 -3.35 43.89 3.26
CA ALA A 22 -4.52 43.64 2.44
C ALA A 22 -4.32 42.28 1.78
N ALA A 23 -5.27 41.37 2.01
CA ALA A 23 -5.30 40.11 1.30
C ALA A 23 -5.21 40.43 -0.19
N ALA A 24 -4.23 39.85 -0.88
CA ALA A 24 -3.86 40.15 -2.26
C ALA A 24 -4.89 39.67 -3.30
N ASN A 25 -6.18 39.79 -3.00
CA ASN A 25 -7.27 39.40 -3.89
C ASN A 25 -8.58 40.16 -3.63
N ASP A 26 -8.54 41.39 -3.09
CA ASP A 26 -9.76 42.16 -2.80
C ASP A 26 -9.73 43.55 -3.46
N ASP A 27 -9.40 43.58 -4.76
CA ASP A 27 -9.44 44.77 -5.60
C ASP A 27 -10.68 44.78 -6.52
N SER A 28 -11.85 44.44 -5.98
CA SER A 28 -13.11 44.79 -6.65
C SER A 28 -14.01 45.53 -5.67
N PRO A 29 -14.18 46.86 -5.79
CA PRO A 29 -15.10 47.58 -4.92
C PRO A 29 -16.49 46.98 -5.10
N SER A 30 -17.03 46.46 -3.98
CA SER A 30 -18.32 45.81 -3.93
C SER A 30 -19.42 46.77 -4.38
N ILE A 31 -20.44 46.22 -5.02
CA ILE A 31 -21.67 46.91 -5.45
C ILE A 31 -22.31 47.73 -4.30
N GLY A 32 -21.98 47.44 -3.04
CA GLY A 32 -22.37 48.22 -1.86
C GLY A 32 -21.84 49.65 -1.84
N GLY A 33 -20.67 49.94 -2.43
CA GLY A 33 -20.14 51.30 -2.52
C GLY A 33 -20.95 52.20 -3.46
N LEU A 34 -21.49 51.62 -4.54
CA LEU A 34 -22.31 52.31 -5.54
C LEU A 34 -23.71 52.64 -5.01
N ILE A 35 -24.28 51.76 -4.18
CA ILE A 35 -25.58 52.01 -3.52
C ILE A 35 -25.46 53.16 -2.50
N PHE A 36 -24.32 53.24 -1.78
CA PHE A 36 -24.08 54.33 -0.83
C PHE A 36 -23.86 55.68 -1.53
N ALA A 37 -23.23 55.71 -2.71
CA ALA A 37 -23.09 56.92 -3.52
C ALA A 37 -24.45 57.44 -4.04
N LEU A 38 -25.42 56.56 -4.30
CA LEU A 38 -26.77 56.91 -4.74
C LEU A 38 -27.69 57.43 -3.62
N GLN A 39 -27.32 57.25 -2.34
CA GLN A 39 -28.13 57.65 -1.19
C GLN A 39 -27.72 59.00 -0.56
N GLN A 40 -26.69 59.67 -1.07
CA GLN A 40 -26.29 60.98 -0.55
C GLN A 40 -27.32 62.06 -0.92
N LYS A 41 -27.98 62.64 0.08
CA LYS A 41 -28.94 63.73 -0.10
C LYS A 41 -28.20 65.04 -0.46
N PRO A 42 -28.69 65.80 -1.46
CA PRO A 42 -28.09 67.09 -1.82
C PRO A 42 -28.21 68.12 -0.70
N SER A 43 -27.26 69.06 -0.63
CA SER A 43 -27.18 70.06 0.43
C SER A 43 -28.40 70.99 0.44
N SER A 44 -28.93 71.31 1.63
CA SER A 44 -30.08 72.24 1.80
C SER A 44 -29.69 73.72 1.82
N GLN A 45 -28.39 74.04 1.66
CA GLN A 45 -27.86 75.40 1.72
C GLN A 45 -28.52 76.41 0.74
N PRO A 46 -28.92 76.05 -0.50
CA PRO A 46 -29.58 77.00 -1.41
C PRO A 46 -30.87 77.60 -0.85
N PHE A 47 -31.65 76.83 -0.09
CA PHE A 47 -32.88 77.31 0.54
C PHE A 47 -32.59 78.29 1.69
N LEU A 48 -31.49 78.12 2.41
CA LEU A 48 -31.07 79.05 3.46
C LEU A 48 -30.71 80.42 2.85
N PHE A 49 -29.98 80.45 1.74
CA PHE A 49 -29.66 81.70 1.05
C PHE A 49 -30.90 82.38 0.46
N ALA A 50 -31.85 81.62 -0.09
CA ALA A 50 -33.13 82.16 -0.56
C ALA A 50 -33.97 82.76 0.59
N ALA A 51 -33.97 82.14 1.77
CA ALA A 51 -34.63 82.68 2.95
C ALA A 51 -34.03 84.02 3.40
N ILE A 52 -32.69 84.10 3.46
CA ILE A 52 -31.98 85.34 3.80
C ILE A 52 -32.26 86.44 2.76
N ALA A 53 -32.14 86.12 1.47
CA ALA A 53 -32.41 87.07 0.38
C ALA A 53 -33.86 87.56 0.38
N SER A 54 -34.82 86.68 0.65
CA SER A 54 -36.24 87.04 0.78
C SER A 54 -36.49 87.98 1.94
N GLY A 55 -35.84 87.74 3.09
CA GLY A 55 -35.94 88.62 4.27
C GLY A 55 -35.37 90.01 4.02
N VAL A 56 -34.20 90.08 3.37
CA VAL A 56 -33.58 91.36 2.98
C VAL A 56 -34.46 92.11 1.97
N TRP A 57 -35.00 91.42 0.97
CA TRP A 57 -35.88 92.04 -0.03
C TRP A 57 -37.19 92.53 0.55
N LEU A 58 -37.79 91.77 1.47
CA LEU A 58 -38.99 92.17 2.19
C LEU A 58 -38.74 93.44 3.01
N ALA A 59 -37.64 93.48 3.77
CA ALA A 59 -37.27 94.65 4.56
C ALA A 59 -37.02 95.89 3.67
N LEU A 60 -36.32 95.71 2.54
CA LEU A 60 -36.10 96.78 1.56
C LEU A 60 -37.42 97.28 0.96
N SER A 61 -38.32 96.37 0.57
CA SER A 61 -39.60 96.70 -0.06
C SER A 61 -40.56 97.37 0.90
N VAL A 62 -40.57 97.00 2.19
CA VAL A 62 -41.35 97.67 3.22
C VAL A 62 -40.80 99.08 3.48
N ALA A 63 -39.47 99.25 3.54
CA ALA A 63 -38.85 100.55 3.74
C ALA A 63 -39.09 101.52 2.56
N LEU A 64 -38.90 101.06 1.32
CA LEU A 64 -39.16 101.84 0.10
C LEU A 64 -40.67 102.05 -0.14
N GLY A 65 -41.48 101.01 0.09
CA GLY A 65 -42.93 101.07 -0.04
C GLY A 65 -43.56 102.05 0.95
N GLY A 66 -43.09 102.06 2.20
CA GLY A 66 -43.54 103.05 3.20
C GLY A 66 -43.26 104.49 2.78
N ALA A 67 -42.10 104.76 2.16
CA ALA A 67 -41.77 106.08 1.64
C ALA A 67 -42.67 106.48 0.45
N LEU A 68 -42.93 105.57 -0.49
CA LEU A 68 -43.76 105.81 -1.68
C LEU A 68 -45.27 105.91 -1.37
N ILE A 69 -45.76 105.13 -0.41
CA ILE A 69 -47.20 105.05 -0.03
C ILE A 69 -47.60 106.21 0.88
N SER A 70 -46.65 106.87 1.56
CA SER A 70 -46.93 108.01 2.45
C SER A 70 -47.74 109.13 1.78
N GLY A 71 -47.54 109.39 0.48
CA GLY A 71 -48.30 110.37 -0.30
C GLY A 71 -49.67 109.88 -0.79
N VAL A 72 -49.86 108.57 -0.93
CA VAL A 72 -51.14 107.95 -1.35
C VAL A 72 -52.08 107.78 -0.15
N LEU A 73 -51.54 107.46 1.03
CA LEU A 73 -52.32 107.25 2.24
C LEU A 73 -53.00 108.52 2.77
N GLN A 74 -52.48 109.71 2.42
CA GLN A 74 -53.13 110.99 2.75
C GLN A 74 -54.39 111.27 1.92
N ARG A 75 -54.61 110.55 0.81
CA ARG A 75 -55.75 110.73 -0.10
C ARG A 75 -56.84 109.65 0.05
N SER A 76 -56.64 108.64 0.89
CA SER A 76 -57.59 107.54 1.07
C SER A 76 -57.94 107.37 2.56
N PRO A 77 -59.23 107.34 2.97
CA PRO A 77 -59.59 107.37 4.39
C PRO A 77 -59.50 106.02 5.13
N THR A 78 -59.32 104.89 4.42
CA THR A 78 -59.40 103.54 5.01
C THR A 78 -58.39 102.55 4.39
N LEU A 79 -57.89 101.61 5.22
CA LEU A 79 -56.97 100.52 4.80
C LEU A 79 -57.60 99.55 3.79
N SER A 80 -58.92 99.33 3.87
CA SER A 80 -59.67 98.47 2.94
C SER A 80 -59.64 98.99 1.50
N ASP A 81 -59.73 100.30 1.33
CA ASP A 81 -59.80 100.94 0.01
C ASP A 81 -58.44 100.91 -0.68
N PHE A 82 -57.35 100.86 0.09
CA PHE A 82 -56.01 100.67 -0.44
C PHE A 82 -55.85 99.28 -1.09
N PHE A 83 -56.28 98.20 -0.43
CA PHE A 83 -56.16 96.84 -0.96
C PHE A 83 -56.95 96.61 -2.26
N LEU A 84 -58.04 97.36 -2.46
CA LEU A 84 -58.84 97.34 -3.69
C LEU A 84 -58.29 98.27 -4.78
N SER A 85 -57.28 99.09 -4.47
CA SER A 85 -56.67 100.00 -5.43
C SER A 85 -55.70 99.26 -6.37
N PRO A 86 -55.59 99.68 -7.65
CA PRO A 86 -54.57 99.16 -8.56
C PRO A 86 -53.13 99.29 -8.03
N ALA A 87 -52.87 100.26 -7.15
CA ALA A 87 -51.56 100.47 -6.54
C ALA A 87 -51.21 99.39 -5.48
N ALA A 88 -52.18 98.78 -4.81
CA ALA A 88 -51.89 97.68 -3.89
C ALA A 88 -51.45 96.41 -4.65
N LEU A 89 -52.00 96.17 -5.85
CA LEU A 89 -51.57 95.05 -6.70
C LEU A 89 -50.11 95.21 -7.15
N THR A 90 -49.66 96.42 -7.47
CA THR A 90 -48.26 96.65 -7.88
C THR A 90 -47.29 96.51 -6.72
N VAL A 91 -47.67 96.96 -5.51
CA VAL A 91 -46.86 96.75 -4.29
C VAL A 91 -46.79 95.27 -3.93
N ALA A 92 -47.92 94.56 -3.96
CA ALA A 92 -47.97 93.12 -3.72
C ALA A 92 -47.12 92.36 -4.74
N ALA A 93 -47.20 92.70 -6.03
CA ALA A 93 -46.38 92.10 -7.07
C ALA A 93 -44.88 92.38 -6.86
N THR A 94 -44.51 93.60 -6.46
CA THR A 94 -43.10 93.99 -6.21
C THR A 94 -42.48 93.22 -5.03
N ILE A 95 -43.28 92.84 -4.04
CA ILE A 95 -42.85 92.04 -2.89
C ILE A 95 -42.83 90.55 -3.25
N ILE A 96 -43.91 90.03 -3.83
CA ILE A 96 -44.12 88.59 -4.00
C ILE A 96 -43.27 88.03 -5.15
N VAL A 97 -43.17 88.73 -6.28
CA VAL A 97 -42.49 88.20 -7.48
C VAL A 97 -41.00 87.91 -7.23
N PRO A 98 -40.20 88.83 -6.64
CA PRO A 98 -38.78 88.56 -6.40
C PRO A 98 -38.54 87.47 -5.35
N ILE A 99 -39.40 87.39 -4.32
CA ILE A 99 -39.35 86.30 -3.33
C ILE A 99 -39.60 84.95 -4.01
N ALA A 100 -40.61 84.86 -4.87
CA ALA A 100 -40.89 83.65 -5.66
C ALA A 100 -39.69 83.28 -6.55
N ILE A 101 -39.02 84.26 -7.17
CA ILE A 101 -37.82 84.03 -7.98
C ILE A 101 -36.66 83.46 -7.15
N PHE A 102 -36.40 83.97 -5.93
CA PHE A 102 -35.33 83.42 -5.08
C PHE A 102 -35.58 81.96 -4.70
N TRP A 103 -36.82 81.60 -4.36
CA TRP A 103 -37.19 80.23 -4.03
C TRP A 103 -37.14 79.31 -5.26
N PHE A 104 -37.56 79.81 -6.43
CA PHE A 104 -37.45 79.09 -7.69
C PHE A 104 -35.98 78.82 -8.06
N LEU A 105 -35.10 79.79 -7.89
CA LEU A 105 -33.67 79.64 -8.16
C LEU A 105 -33.02 78.63 -7.19
N ALA A 106 -33.41 78.64 -5.91
CA ALA A 106 -32.97 77.63 -4.95
C ALA A 106 -33.43 76.22 -5.32
N MET A 107 -34.68 76.06 -5.78
CA MET A 107 -35.20 74.78 -6.26
C MET A 107 -34.41 74.29 -7.49
N LEU A 108 -34.10 75.17 -8.44
CA LEU A 108 -33.31 74.82 -9.61
C LEU A 108 -31.88 74.38 -9.25
N ILE A 109 -31.22 75.10 -8.34
CA ILE A 109 -29.87 74.74 -7.87
C ILE A 109 -29.88 73.39 -7.15
N TRP A 110 -30.86 73.16 -6.28
CA TRP A 110 -31.02 71.90 -5.57
C TRP A 110 -31.27 70.73 -6.53
N ARG A 111 -32.16 70.92 -7.51
CA ARG A 111 -32.45 69.91 -8.54
C ARG A 111 -31.26 69.64 -9.47
N ALA A 112 -30.46 70.66 -9.79
CA ALA A 112 -29.24 70.49 -10.58
C ALA A 112 -28.16 69.71 -9.80
N GLN A 113 -28.03 69.94 -8.49
CA GLN A 113 -27.12 69.16 -7.64
C GLN A 113 -27.53 67.68 -7.56
N GLU A 114 -28.84 67.41 -7.45
CA GLU A 114 -29.41 66.06 -7.46
C GLU A 114 -29.09 65.33 -8.77
N LEU A 115 -29.30 65.98 -9.92
CA LEU A 115 -28.99 65.39 -11.23
C LEU A 115 -27.49 65.15 -11.43
N ARG A 116 -26.63 66.03 -10.91
CA ARG A 116 -25.17 65.87 -11.00
C ARG A 116 -24.66 64.69 -10.17
N LEU A 117 -25.22 64.48 -8.98
CA LEU A 117 -24.93 63.31 -8.13
C LEU A 117 -25.41 62.00 -8.78
N MET A 118 -26.61 62.01 -9.39
CA MET A 118 -27.12 60.83 -10.10
C MET A 118 -26.36 60.52 -11.41
N SER A 119 -25.88 61.53 -12.14
CA SER A 119 -25.18 61.35 -13.42
C SER A 119 -23.87 60.56 -13.29
N SER A 120 -23.08 60.81 -12.24
CA SER A 120 -21.80 60.12 -12.04
C SER A 120 -22.01 58.64 -11.69
N ALA A 121 -23.00 58.32 -10.86
CA ALA A 121 -23.32 56.95 -10.49
C ALA A 121 -23.98 56.16 -11.62
N MET A 122 -24.79 56.80 -12.47
CA MET A 122 -25.46 56.14 -13.61
C MET A 122 -24.50 55.79 -14.76
N THR A 123 -23.46 56.61 -14.98
CA THR A 123 -22.44 56.31 -16.00
C THR A 123 -21.63 55.07 -15.63
N GLU A 124 -21.32 54.88 -14.35
CA GLU A 124 -20.59 53.70 -13.86
C GLU A 124 -21.44 52.42 -13.92
N VAL A 125 -22.75 52.52 -13.65
CA VAL A 125 -23.70 51.41 -13.82
C VAL A 125 -23.89 51.05 -15.30
N ALA A 126 -23.97 52.06 -16.20
CA ALA A 126 -24.12 51.82 -17.64
C ALA A 126 -22.89 51.14 -18.27
N VAL A 127 -21.67 51.51 -17.85
CA VAL A 127 -20.43 50.87 -18.31
C VAL A 127 -20.36 49.40 -17.83
N ARG A 128 -20.84 49.07 -16.62
CA ARG A 128 -20.87 47.69 -16.13
C ARG A 128 -22.00 46.83 -16.72
N LEU A 129 -23.12 47.41 -17.13
CA LEU A 129 -24.17 46.68 -17.87
C LEU A 129 -23.79 46.40 -19.34
N ALA A 130 -22.76 47.07 -19.86
CA ALA A 130 -22.24 46.87 -21.22
C ALA A 130 -21.09 45.84 -21.31
N GLU A 131 -20.53 45.35 -20.20
CA GLU A 131 -19.46 44.33 -20.19
C GLU A 131 -19.93 42.97 -19.59
N PRO A 132 -20.65 42.11 -20.34
CA PRO A 132 -20.94 40.75 -19.85
C PRO A 132 -19.74 39.80 -19.92
N ASP A 133 -18.73 40.04 -20.77
CA ASP A 133 -17.63 39.07 -21.01
C ASP A 133 -16.53 39.07 -19.92
N ARG A 134 -16.20 40.21 -19.32
CA ARG A 134 -15.04 40.30 -18.41
C ARG A 134 -15.26 39.63 -17.04
N MET A 135 -16.51 39.54 -16.59
CA MET A 135 -16.86 38.80 -15.37
C MET A 135 -16.78 37.28 -15.61
N ALA A 136 -17.20 36.81 -16.78
CA ALA A 136 -17.06 35.40 -17.18
C ALA A 136 -15.58 35.02 -17.39
N GLU A 137 -14.77 35.90 -17.99
CA GLU A 137 -13.33 35.69 -18.19
C GLU A 137 -12.56 35.57 -16.85
N LYS A 138 -12.84 36.43 -15.86
CA LYS A 138 -12.23 36.32 -14.52
C LYS A 138 -12.72 35.10 -13.74
N SER A 139 -13.97 34.68 -13.94
CA SER A 139 -14.51 33.46 -13.34
C SER A 139 -13.88 32.20 -13.96
N ILE A 140 -13.66 32.20 -15.28
CA ILE A 140 -12.96 31.13 -16.01
C ILE A 140 -11.46 31.12 -15.66
N ALA A 141 -10.82 32.27 -15.50
CA ALA A 141 -9.42 32.37 -15.09
C ALA A 141 -9.19 31.89 -13.65
N SER A 142 -10.05 32.27 -12.71
CA SER A 142 -9.97 31.81 -11.32
C SER A 142 -10.32 30.33 -11.18
N LEU A 143 -11.33 29.84 -11.92
CA LEU A 143 -11.63 28.41 -12.00
C LEU A 143 -10.48 27.64 -12.66
N GLY A 144 -9.88 28.18 -13.71
CA GLY A 144 -8.69 27.63 -14.38
C GLY A 144 -7.47 27.59 -13.47
N GLN A 145 -7.27 28.58 -12.61
CA GLN A 145 -6.19 28.60 -11.63
C GLN A 145 -6.45 27.64 -10.48
N SER A 146 -7.71 27.47 -10.06
CA SER A 146 -8.11 26.45 -9.08
C SER A 146 -7.92 25.04 -9.64
N VAL A 147 -8.33 24.79 -10.88
CA VAL A 147 -8.10 23.51 -11.57
C VAL A 147 -6.61 23.27 -11.77
N ARG A 148 -5.83 24.27 -12.17
CA ARG A 148 -4.37 24.14 -12.32
C ARG A 148 -3.68 23.84 -10.99
N ARG A 149 -4.14 24.44 -9.89
CA ARG A 149 -3.63 24.17 -8.55
C ARG A 149 -4.05 22.79 -8.04
N GLN A 150 -5.27 22.36 -8.32
CA GLN A 150 -5.76 21.02 -8.00
C GLN A 150 -4.98 19.96 -8.78
N VAL A 151 -4.77 20.16 -10.08
CA VAL A 151 -3.96 19.29 -10.94
C VAL A 151 -2.50 19.29 -10.52
N ALA A 152 -1.92 20.43 -10.14
CA ALA A 152 -0.55 20.49 -9.61
C ALA A 152 -0.43 19.73 -8.27
N PHE A 153 -1.42 19.86 -7.38
CA PHE A 153 -1.45 19.12 -6.13
C PHE A 153 -1.63 17.62 -6.36
N MET A 154 -2.45 17.24 -7.33
CA MET A 154 -2.65 15.85 -7.74
C MET A 154 -1.38 15.28 -8.39
N ASN A 155 -0.70 16.05 -9.23
CA ASN A 155 0.57 15.65 -9.87
C ASN A 155 1.69 15.55 -8.83
N GLU A 156 1.71 16.41 -7.83
CA GLU A 156 2.63 16.32 -6.68
C GLU A 156 2.32 15.11 -5.78
N ALA A 157 1.03 14.77 -5.60
CA ALA A 157 0.62 13.58 -4.86
C ALA A 157 0.97 12.30 -5.62
N VAL A 158 0.77 12.29 -6.96
CA VAL A 158 1.17 11.19 -7.85
C VAL A 158 2.69 11.07 -7.89
N SER A 159 3.44 12.18 -8.01
CA SER A 159 4.90 12.18 -7.98
C SER A 159 5.45 11.66 -6.66
N ARG A 160 4.84 12.01 -5.52
CA ARG A 160 5.17 11.43 -4.21
C ARG A 160 4.81 9.96 -4.08
N ALA A 161 3.68 9.53 -4.65
CA ALA A 161 3.31 8.12 -4.68
C ALA A 161 4.28 7.31 -5.58
N LEU A 162 4.70 7.88 -6.72
CA LEU A 162 5.68 7.29 -7.62
C LEU A 162 7.06 7.21 -6.98
N GLY A 163 7.48 8.25 -6.26
CA GLY A 163 8.72 8.25 -5.48
C GLY A 163 8.72 7.18 -4.38
N ARG A 164 7.60 7.02 -3.68
CA ARG A 164 7.41 5.92 -2.71
C ARG A 164 7.41 4.55 -3.37
N ALA A 165 6.77 4.40 -4.52
CA ALA A 165 6.77 3.15 -5.26
C ALA A 165 8.19 2.80 -5.76
N SER A 166 8.96 3.79 -6.21
CA SER A 166 10.36 3.63 -6.61
C SER A 166 11.29 3.33 -5.43
N GLU A 167 11.02 3.89 -4.25
CA GLU A 167 11.71 3.54 -3.00
C GLU A 167 11.39 2.10 -2.57
N LEU A 168 10.13 1.67 -2.73
CA LEU A 168 9.70 0.28 -2.51
C LEU A 168 10.34 -0.68 -3.52
N GLU A 169 10.44 -0.28 -4.79
CA GLU A 169 11.14 -1.04 -5.83
C GLU A 169 12.63 -1.18 -5.52
N ALA A 170 13.28 -0.10 -5.08
CA ALA A 170 14.68 -0.13 -4.66
C ALA A 170 14.89 -1.00 -3.42
N LEU A 171 13.96 -0.97 -2.46
CA LEU A 171 14.01 -1.83 -1.27
C LEU A 171 13.80 -3.30 -1.66
N VAL A 172 12.85 -3.60 -2.54
CA VAL A 172 12.64 -4.96 -3.07
C VAL A 172 13.87 -5.43 -3.84
N HIS A 173 14.49 -4.58 -4.66
CA HIS A 173 15.73 -4.93 -5.36
C HIS A 173 16.89 -5.20 -4.40
N ASN A 174 17.00 -4.42 -3.32
CA ASN A 174 18.02 -4.62 -2.31
C ASN A 174 17.79 -5.92 -1.53
N GLU A 175 16.53 -6.20 -1.16
CA GLU A 175 16.15 -7.44 -0.47
C GLU A 175 16.37 -8.67 -1.37
N VAL A 176 16.05 -8.56 -2.66
CA VAL A 176 16.31 -9.61 -3.66
C VAL A 176 17.81 -9.80 -3.85
N ALA A 177 18.61 -8.73 -3.91
CA ALA A 177 20.06 -8.82 -4.01
C ALA A 177 20.71 -9.40 -2.74
N GLU A 178 20.14 -9.14 -1.57
CA GLU A 178 20.58 -9.74 -0.30
C GLU A 178 20.19 -11.22 -0.21
N LEU A 179 19.00 -11.58 -0.71
CA LEU A 179 18.58 -12.96 -0.92
C LEU A 179 19.51 -13.70 -1.89
N GLU A 180 19.78 -13.15 -3.08
CA GLU A 180 20.71 -13.72 -4.08
C GLU A 180 22.10 -13.92 -3.46
N ARG A 181 22.61 -12.93 -2.73
CA ARG A 181 23.90 -13.05 -2.05
C ARG A 181 23.91 -14.15 -1.00
N SER A 182 22.83 -14.28 -0.21
CA SER A 182 22.71 -15.37 0.77
C SER A 182 22.58 -16.73 0.10
N TYR A 183 21.92 -16.81 -1.07
CA TYR A 183 21.80 -18.04 -1.85
C TYR A 183 23.15 -18.43 -2.47
N ASP A 184 23.92 -17.49 -3.01
CA ASP A 184 25.28 -17.73 -3.51
C ASP A 184 26.22 -18.17 -2.37
N GLU A 185 26.12 -17.52 -1.21
CA GLU A 185 26.90 -17.90 -0.03
C GLU A 185 26.48 -19.29 0.49
N ASN A 186 25.20 -19.62 0.41
CA ASN A 186 24.69 -20.93 0.76
C ASN A 186 25.09 -22.00 -0.28
N GLU A 187 25.14 -21.68 -1.58
CA GLU A 187 25.67 -22.58 -2.62
C GLU A 187 27.15 -22.87 -2.38
N LEU A 188 27.95 -21.84 -2.10
CA LEU A 188 29.36 -21.99 -1.76
C LEU A 188 29.54 -22.84 -0.50
N ARG A 189 28.72 -22.62 0.53
CA ARG A 189 28.75 -23.41 1.76
C ARG A 189 28.35 -24.86 1.50
N ILE A 190 27.33 -25.12 0.67
CA ILE A 190 26.94 -26.47 0.26
C ILE A 190 28.06 -27.13 -0.55
N ARG A 191 28.71 -26.41 -1.48
CA ARG A 191 29.88 -26.94 -2.20
C ARG A 191 31.02 -27.30 -1.27
N HIS A 192 31.36 -26.44 -0.31
CA HIS A 192 32.37 -26.73 0.69
C HIS A 192 31.98 -27.97 1.52
N LEU A 193 30.72 -28.08 1.95
CA LEU A 193 30.25 -29.26 2.68
C LEU A 193 30.35 -30.55 1.85
N ILE A 194 30.04 -30.47 0.55
CA ILE A 194 30.17 -31.59 -0.39
C ILE A 194 31.64 -31.96 -0.57
N GLU A 195 32.53 -30.97 -0.65
CA GLU A 195 33.97 -31.17 -0.81
C GLU A 195 34.60 -31.77 0.45
N ASP A 196 34.19 -31.32 1.63
CA ASP A 196 34.56 -31.90 2.92
C ASP A 196 34.06 -33.35 3.03
N LEU A 197 32.79 -33.63 2.67
CA LEU A 197 32.26 -35.00 2.64
C LEU A 197 32.97 -35.90 1.63
N ALA A 198 33.37 -35.36 0.48
CA ALA A 198 34.14 -36.10 -0.52
C ALA A 198 35.55 -36.42 0.00
N SER A 199 36.20 -35.46 0.67
CA SER A 199 37.49 -35.65 1.34
C SER A 199 37.41 -36.69 2.46
N GLU A 200 36.36 -36.63 3.28
CA GLU A 200 36.11 -37.57 4.37
C GLU A 200 35.84 -38.99 3.84
N ARG A 201 35.08 -39.10 2.75
CA ARG A 201 34.86 -40.35 2.02
C ARG A 201 36.17 -40.90 1.45
N ASP A 202 37.02 -40.07 0.86
CA ASP A 202 38.29 -40.50 0.29
C ASP A 202 39.28 -40.91 1.39
N ALA A 203 39.27 -40.24 2.55
CA ALA A 203 40.01 -40.64 3.74
C ALA A 203 39.53 -41.98 4.31
N LEU A 204 38.21 -42.21 4.39
CA LEU A 204 37.63 -43.50 4.77
C LEU A 204 38.00 -44.60 3.77
N ARG A 205 37.94 -44.31 2.47
CA ARG A 205 38.35 -45.26 1.42
C ARG A 205 39.83 -45.63 1.55
N ASN A 206 40.71 -44.66 1.77
CA ASN A 206 42.14 -44.89 1.97
C ASN A 206 42.42 -45.64 3.29
N SER A 207 41.64 -45.38 4.34
CA SER A 207 41.68 -46.17 5.57
C SER A 207 41.27 -47.63 5.32
N SER A 208 40.21 -47.86 4.54
CA SER A 208 39.79 -49.22 4.14
C SER A 208 40.82 -49.92 3.26
N GLU A 209 41.48 -49.20 2.34
CA GLU A 209 42.60 -49.74 1.55
C GLU A 209 43.80 -50.11 2.45
N ARG A 210 44.15 -49.26 3.44
CA ARG A 210 45.20 -49.56 4.42
C ARG A 210 44.86 -50.74 5.32
N VAL A 211 43.60 -50.85 5.77
CA VAL A 211 43.12 -52.01 6.53
C VAL A 211 43.18 -53.28 5.66
N GLY A 212 42.77 -53.18 4.39
CA GLY A 212 42.88 -54.28 3.42
C GLY A 212 44.33 -54.71 3.19
N GLU A 213 45.25 -53.76 3.03
CA GLU A 213 46.69 -54.02 2.87
C GLU A 213 47.31 -54.63 4.14
N ALA A 214 46.94 -54.11 5.33
CA ALA A 214 47.37 -54.67 6.60
C ALA A 214 46.87 -56.11 6.80
N LEU A 215 45.61 -56.39 6.47
CA LEU A 215 45.04 -57.75 6.53
C LEU A 215 45.72 -58.69 5.51
N ARG A 216 46.05 -58.19 4.32
CA ARG A 216 46.85 -58.95 3.33
C ARG A 216 48.26 -59.22 3.82
N GLY A 217 48.89 -58.24 4.47
CA GLY A 217 50.22 -58.35 5.08
C GLY A 217 50.24 -59.41 6.18
N VAL A 218 49.27 -59.35 7.11
CA VAL A 218 49.08 -60.37 8.15
C VAL A 218 48.85 -61.75 7.51
N GLY A 219 48.02 -61.85 6.47
CA GLY A 219 47.82 -63.11 5.75
C GLY A 219 49.11 -63.65 5.09
N SER A 220 49.94 -62.77 4.54
CA SER A 220 51.25 -63.14 3.96
C SER A 220 52.25 -63.58 5.04
N ASP A 221 52.30 -62.88 6.18
CA ASP A 221 53.19 -63.22 7.29
C ASP A 221 52.81 -64.55 7.93
N VAL A 222 51.51 -64.80 8.15
CA VAL A 222 51.01 -66.11 8.61
C VAL A 222 51.36 -67.21 7.61
N THR A 223 51.22 -66.97 6.31
CA THR A 223 51.59 -67.94 5.28
C THR A 223 53.10 -68.23 5.27
N ARG A 224 53.94 -67.19 5.46
CA ARG A 224 55.40 -67.32 5.57
C ARG A 224 55.82 -68.10 6.81
N GLU A 225 55.17 -67.85 7.95
CA GLU A 225 55.40 -68.60 9.20
C GLU A 225 55.05 -70.08 9.03
N ILE A 226 53.91 -70.39 8.39
CA ILE A 226 53.50 -71.77 8.10
C ILE A 226 54.50 -72.46 7.16
N MET A 227 54.99 -71.78 6.12
CA MET A 227 56.02 -72.32 5.23
C MET A 227 57.34 -72.58 5.96
N ALA A 228 57.81 -71.64 6.80
CA ALA A 228 59.04 -71.79 7.57
C ALA A 228 58.97 -72.97 8.57
N VAL A 229 57.82 -73.15 9.24
CA VAL A 229 57.58 -74.29 10.12
C VAL A 229 57.55 -75.61 9.33
N SER A 230 56.98 -75.60 8.12
CA SER A 230 56.93 -76.78 7.24
C SER A 230 58.31 -77.17 6.68
N GLU A 231 59.14 -76.19 6.35
CA GLU A 231 60.54 -76.39 5.93
C GLU A 231 61.37 -76.95 7.10
N GLN A 232 61.21 -76.40 8.30
CA GLN A 232 61.87 -76.92 9.51
C GLN A 232 61.46 -78.37 9.84
N ALA A 233 60.20 -78.73 9.60
CA ALA A 233 59.73 -80.11 9.76
C ALA A 233 60.36 -81.05 8.71
N THR A 234 60.51 -80.58 7.47
CA THR A 234 61.10 -81.35 6.37
C THR A 234 62.60 -81.58 6.58
N ASP A 235 63.35 -80.57 7.02
CA ASP A 235 64.78 -80.66 7.35
C ASP A 235 65.05 -81.68 8.48
N ARG A 236 64.18 -81.69 9.51
CA ARG A 236 64.27 -82.68 10.60
C ARG A 236 64.01 -84.10 10.09
N LEU A 237 63.05 -84.29 9.19
CA LEU A 237 62.77 -85.59 8.58
C LEU A 237 63.93 -86.07 7.70
N GLN A 238 64.57 -85.17 6.94
CA GLN A 238 65.77 -85.49 6.17
C GLN A 238 66.97 -85.84 7.05
N GLN A 239 67.19 -85.14 8.17
CA GLN A 239 68.25 -85.47 9.12
C GLN A 239 68.10 -86.89 9.68
N VAL A 240 66.88 -87.30 10.00
CA VAL A 240 66.58 -88.66 10.48
C VAL A 240 66.83 -89.70 9.38
N ALA A 241 66.48 -89.40 8.13
CA ALA A 241 66.72 -90.30 7.00
C ALA A 241 68.23 -90.51 6.72
N VAL A 242 69.05 -89.46 6.80
CA VAL A 242 70.52 -89.55 6.61
C VAL A 242 71.18 -90.35 7.74
N GLN A 243 70.71 -90.20 8.98
CA GLN A 243 71.21 -91.01 10.11
C GLN A 243 70.91 -92.50 9.93
N LEU A 244 69.76 -92.84 9.34
CA LEU A 244 69.38 -94.22 9.04
C LEU A 244 70.21 -94.82 7.90
N GLU A 245 70.50 -94.05 6.85
CA GLU A 245 71.34 -94.48 5.72
C GLU A 245 72.78 -94.81 6.18
N HIS A 246 73.33 -94.01 7.09
CA HIS A 246 74.68 -94.22 7.62
C HIS A 246 74.80 -95.52 8.44
N ALA A 247 73.77 -95.84 9.22
CA ALA A 247 73.71 -97.09 10.00
C ALA A 247 73.63 -98.34 9.10
N LEU A 248 72.91 -98.26 7.97
CA LEU A 248 72.76 -99.37 7.01
C LEU A 248 74.04 -99.61 6.20
N ARG A 249 74.78 -98.56 5.81
CA ARG A 249 76.10 -98.71 5.17
C ARG A 249 77.11 -99.40 6.09
N GLN A 250 77.12 -99.04 7.36
CA GLN A 250 78.05 -99.59 8.35
C GLN A 250 77.84 -101.10 8.61
N MET A 251 76.61 -101.59 8.46
CA MET A 251 76.33 -103.03 8.46
C MET A 251 76.79 -103.72 7.18
N THR A 252 76.65 -103.05 6.04
CA THR A 252 76.99 -103.60 4.71
C THR A 252 78.50 -103.85 4.56
N ASP A 253 79.32 -102.92 5.05
CA ASP A 253 80.79 -103.07 5.05
C ASP A 253 81.26 -104.22 5.94
N ARG A 254 80.59 -104.44 7.08
CA ARG A 254 80.89 -105.52 8.03
C ARG A 254 80.54 -106.91 7.50
N THR A 255 79.55 -107.00 6.60
CA THR A 255 79.19 -108.25 5.90
C THR A 255 80.14 -108.57 4.74
N ALA A 256 80.73 -107.57 4.09
CA ALA A 256 81.69 -107.80 3.01
C ALA A 256 83.02 -108.41 3.51
N GLU A 257 83.47 -108.00 4.71
CA GLU A 257 84.72 -108.49 5.32
C GLU A 257 84.61 -109.96 5.78
N LEU A 258 83.45 -110.37 6.31
CA LEU A 258 83.19 -111.75 6.75
C LEU A 258 83.12 -112.78 5.61
N THR A 259 83.02 -112.33 4.36
CA THR A 259 82.82 -113.22 3.21
C THR A 259 84.14 -113.67 2.58
N SER A 260 85.28 -113.05 2.92
CA SER A 260 86.58 -113.35 2.29
C SER A 260 87.38 -114.49 2.96
N GLU A 261 87.04 -114.90 4.19
CA GLU A 261 87.89 -115.83 4.96
C GLU A 261 87.32 -117.28 5.07
N SER A 262 86.06 -117.52 4.67
CA SER A 262 85.36 -118.79 4.95
C SER A 262 85.64 -119.95 3.95
N GLY A 263 86.44 -119.73 2.90
CA GLY A 263 86.56 -120.68 1.77
C GLY A 263 87.36 -121.96 2.04
N ASN A 264 88.28 -121.99 3.00
CA ASN A 264 89.27 -123.08 3.11
C ASN A 264 89.16 -123.99 4.36
N ALA A 265 88.23 -123.74 5.29
CA ALA A 265 88.17 -124.45 6.58
C ALA A 265 87.06 -125.52 6.71
N PHE A 266 86.33 -125.82 5.64
CA PHE A 266 85.14 -126.68 5.68
C PHE A 266 85.44 -128.19 5.81
N LEU A 267 86.66 -128.66 5.52
CA LEU A 267 86.98 -130.10 5.58
C LEU A 267 87.45 -130.61 6.95
N ASN A 268 87.74 -129.71 7.91
CA ASN A 268 88.14 -130.09 9.28
C ASN A 268 87.01 -129.97 10.32
N THR A 269 85.85 -129.42 9.95
CA THR A 269 84.75 -129.09 10.88
C THR A 269 83.84 -130.26 11.24
N LEU A 270 83.83 -131.37 10.49
CA LEU A 270 82.94 -132.51 10.80
C LEU A 270 83.30 -133.23 12.12
N SER A 271 84.55 -133.16 12.55
CA SER A 271 85.02 -133.80 13.80
C SER A 271 84.76 -132.94 15.05
N THR A 272 84.76 -131.62 14.89
CA THR A 272 84.59 -130.64 15.99
C THR A 272 83.13 -130.40 16.37
N ILE A 273 82.17 -130.78 15.51
CA ILE A 273 80.71 -130.61 15.74
C ILE A 273 80.22 -131.41 16.95
N TYR A 274 80.81 -132.59 17.23
CA TYR A 274 80.36 -133.45 18.32
C TYR A 274 80.75 -132.91 19.71
N THR A 275 81.86 -132.19 19.82
CA THR A 275 82.34 -131.55 21.05
C THR A 275 81.79 -130.12 21.25
N ARG A 276 81.41 -129.43 20.17
CA ARG A 276 80.79 -128.08 20.23
C ARG A 276 79.34 -128.05 20.70
N LEU A 277 78.55 -129.09 20.41
CA LEU A 277 77.13 -129.10 20.79
C LEU A 277 76.91 -129.06 22.32
N GLY A 278 77.86 -129.60 23.10
CA GLY A 278 77.84 -129.53 24.56
C GLY A 278 78.30 -128.19 25.17
N SER A 279 78.89 -127.29 24.38
CA SER A 279 79.46 -126.01 24.84
C SER A 279 78.85 -124.76 24.19
N GLU A 280 78.25 -124.85 23.00
CA GLU A 280 77.72 -123.69 22.26
C GLU A 280 76.23 -123.41 22.47
N VAL A 281 75.41 -124.38 22.88
CA VAL A 281 74.00 -124.13 23.25
C VAL A 281 73.89 -123.14 24.43
N PRO A 282 74.71 -123.23 25.49
CA PRO A 282 74.76 -122.20 26.53
C PRO A 282 75.21 -120.82 26.00
N GLN A 283 76.18 -120.77 25.08
CA GLN A 283 76.68 -119.51 24.51
C GLN A 283 75.68 -118.82 23.57
N LEU A 284 74.84 -119.58 22.86
CA LEU A 284 73.74 -119.02 22.07
C LEU A 284 72.63 -118.47 22.97
N ILE A 285 72.34 -119.14 24.09
CA ILE A 285 71.40 -118.62 25.10
C ILE A 285 71.95 -117.32 25.72
N ASP A 286 73.26 -117.23 25.99
CA ASP A 286 73.90 -116.00 26.48
C ASP A 286 73.90 -114.87 25.44
N LYS A 287 74.19 -115.16 24.16
CA LYS A 287 74.12 -114.15 23.08
C LYS A 287 72.71 -113.69 22.79
N LEU A 288 71.74 -114.62 22.78
CA LEU A 288 70.33 -114.27 22.62
C LEU A 288 69.83 -113.51 23.85
N GLY A 289 70.31 -113.85 25.05
CA GLY A 289 70.08 -113.08 26.27
C GLY A 289 70.67 -111.67 26.19
N ALA A 290 71.88 -111.51 25.63
CA ALA A 290 72.51 -110.21 25.44
C ALA A 290 71.80 -109.34 24.40
N GLU A 291 71.35 -109.91 23.28
CA GLU A 291 70.58 -109.20 22.27
C GLU A 291 69.14 -108.91 22.73
N GLN A 292 68.52 -109.83 23.47
CA GLN A 292 67.24 -109.57 24.14
C GLN A 292 67.38 -108.44 25.17
N THR A 293 68.50 -108.38 25.90
CA THR A 293 68.80 -107.28 26.84
C THR A 293 68.97 -105.96 26.10
N LYS A 294 69.68 -105.91 24.97
CA LYS A 294 69.79 -104.69 24.14
C LYS A 294 68.44 -104.26 23.59
N LEU A 295 67.61 -105.20 23.11
CA LEU A 295 66.27 -104.89 22.60
C LEU A 295 65.38 -104.35 23.72
N THR A 296 65.46 -104.91 24.93
CA THR A 296 64.79 -104.39 26.11
C THR A 296 65.25 -102.97 26.44
N VAL A 297 66.56 -102.67 26.39
CA VAL A 297 67.10 -101.32 26.62
C VAL A 297 66.65 -100.33 25.53
N LEU A 298 66.57 -100.77 24.27
CA LEU A 298 66.07 -99.94 23.16
C LEU A 298 64.57 -99.64 23.28
N ILE A 299 63.78 -100.64 23.63
CA ILE A 299 62.34 -100.47 23.87
C ILE A 299 62.10 -99.58 25.09
N ASP A 300 62.88 -99.75 26.15
CA ASP A 300 62.83 -98.89 27.35
C ASP A 300 63.23 -97.44 27.01
N GLY A 301 64.28 -97.26 26.20
CA GLY A 301 64.69 -95.96 25.67
C GLY A 301 63.64 -95.30 24.76
N ALA A 302 62.98 -96.08 23.91
CA ALA A 302 61.90 -95.58 23.06
C ALA A 302 60.64 -95.23 23.88
N SER A 303 60.29 -96.06 24.87
CA SER A 303 59.15 -95.83 25.77
C SER A 303 59.36 -94.58 26.62
N THR A 304 60.57 -94.39 27.17
CA THR A 304 60.93 -93.18 27.93
C THR A 304 60.92 -91.93 27.06
N ASN A 305 61.42 -91.98 25.83
CA ASN A 305 61.36 -90.85 24.89
C ASN A 305 59.93 -90.51 24.47
N LEU A 306 59.08 -91.51 24.20
CA LEU A 306 57.68 -91.30 23.86
C LEU A 306 56.91 -90.70 25.03
N ALA A 307 57.14 -91.19 26.25
CA ALA A 307 56.57 -90.62 27.47
C ALA A 307 57.04 -89.16 27.71
N ALA A 308 58.30 -88.86 27.42
CA ALA A 308 58.83 -87.49 27.50
C ALA A 308 58.17 -86.57 26.46
N LEU A 309 57.98 -87.04 25.23
CA LEU A 309 57.29 -86.29 24.18
C LEU A 309 55.82 -86.04 24.54
N GLU A 310 55.10 -87.06 24.98
CA GLU A 310 53.70 -86.97 25.41
C GLU A 310 53.56 -85.96 26.56
N SER A 311 54.47 -86.03 27.54
CA SER A 311 54.50 -85.06 28.64
C SER A 311 54.79 -83.64 28.14
N ALA A 312 55.73 -83.45 27.21
CA ALA A 312 56.06 -82.14 26.65
C ALA A 312 54.89 -81.56 25.83
N LEU A 313 54.19 -82.40 25.07
CA LEU A 313 53.01 -81.99 24.31
C LEU A 313 51.88 -81.57 25.25
N ARG A 314 51.61 -82.37 26.29
CA ARG A 314 50.60 -82.06 27.32
C ARG A 314 50.87 -80.72 27.99
N VAL A 315 52.11 -80.47 28.41
CA VAL A 315 52.51 -79.18 29.02
C VAL A 315 52.34 -78.03 28.03
N ARG A 316 52.65 -78.22 26.75
CA ARG A 316 52.46 -77.19 25.72
C ARG A 316 50.99 -76.89 25.44
N THR A 317 50.15 -77.92 25.35
CA THR A 317 48.71 -77.74 25.17
C THR A 317 48.09 -77.03 26.36
N GLU A 318 48.47 -77.41 27.58
CA GLU A 318 48.00 -76.79 28.82
C GLU A 318 48.44 -75.30 28.93
N THR A 319 49.67 -74.98 28.55
CA THR A 319 50.13 -73.58 28.49
C THR A 319 49.43 -72.76 27.41
N LEU A 320 49.14 -73.36 26.25
CA LEU A 320 48.42 -72.69 25.16
C LEU A 320 46.96 -72.43 25.55
N GLU A 321 46.30 -73.41 26.16
CA GLU A 321 44.94 -73.29 26.70
C GLU A 321 44.88 -72.18 27.77
N THR A 322 45.84 -72.18 28.70
CA THR A 322 45.93 -71.14 29.73
C THR A 322 46.12 -69.74 29.10
N THR A 323 47.04 -69.60 28.16
CA THR A 323 47.33 -68.32 27.48
C THR A 323 46.12 -67.81 26.68
N LEU A 324 45.41 -68.70 25.99
CA LEU A 324 44.20 -68.34 25.24
C LEU A 324 43.04 -67.97 26.17
N SER A 325 42.90 -68.66 27.30
CA SER A 325 41.90 -68.33 28.32
C SER A 325 42.17 -66.94 28.92
N GLU A 326 43.42 -66.66 29.28
CA GLU A 326 43.85 -65.35 29.80
C GLU A 326 43.64 -64.22 28.79
N ARG A 327 43.98 -64.44 27.51
CA ARG A 327 43.78 -63.44 26.45
C ARG A 327 42.31 -63.20 26.15
N THR A 328 41.49 -64.26 26.10
CA THR A 328 40.04 -64.15 25.90
C THR A 328 39.41 -63.36 27.05
N SER A 329 39.77 -63.69 28.30
CA SER A 329 39.28 -62.97 29.48
C SER A 329 39.71 -61.50 29.50
N SER A 330 40.96 -61.21 29.12
CA SER A 330 41.46 -59.84 29.00
C SER A 330 40.71 -59.03 27.93
N LEU A 331 40.39 -59.67 26.80
CA LEU A 331 39.66 -59.06 25.70
C LEU A 331 38.19 -58.80 26.08
N GLU A 332 37.54 -59.76 26.74
CA GLU A 332 36.19 -59.61 27.28
C GLU A 332 36.11 -58.46 28.29
N LEU A 333 37.11 -58.34 29.16
CA LEU A 333 37.20 -57.26 30.14
C LEU A 333 37.41 -55.89 29.47
N ALA A 334 38.28 -55.80 28.47
CA ALA A 334 38.51 -54.58 27.70
C ALA A 334 37.27 -54.15 26.89
N LEU A 335 36.57 -55.09 26.27
CA LEU A 335 35.34 -54.82 25.53
C LEU A 335 34.21 -54.39 26.47
N GLY A 336 34.05 -55.04 27.63
CA GLY A 336 33.08 -54.64 28.66
C GLY A 336 33.34 -53.24 29.21
N GLN A 337 34.61 -52.89 29.44
CA GLN A 337 35.01 -51.54 29.85
C GLN A 337 34.74 -50.49 28.76
N ASN A 338 35.01 -50.80 27.50
CA ASN A 338 34.72 -49.89 26.41
C ASN A 338 33.21 -49.69 26.21
N ALA A 339 32.41 -50.75 26.32
CA ALA A 339 30.95 -50.66 26.21
C ALA A 339 30.36 -49.77 27.31
N THR A 340 30.76 -49.98 28.58
CA THR A 340 30.31 -49.15 29.71
C THR A 340 30.77 -47.69 29.58
N ARG A 341 31.98 -47.45 29.06
CA ARG A 341 32.48 -46.10 28.79
C ARG A 341 31.70 -45.40 27.68
N ILE A 342 31.32 -46.11 26.61
CA ILE A 342 30.45 -45.58 25.55
C ILE A 342 29.06 -45.26 26.10
N GLU A 343 28.48 -46.15 26.89
CA GLU A 343 27.16 -45.94 27.51
C GLU A 343 27.15 -44.71 28.43
N THR A 344 28.20 -44.55 29.24
CA THR A 344 28.36 -43.37 30.11
C THR A 344 28.48 -42.09 29.30
N LEU A 345 29.35 -42.08 28.26
CA LEU A 345 29.52 -40.90 27.39
C LEU A 345 28.23 -40.52 26.66
N LEU A 346 27.47 -41.50 26.15
CA LEU A 346 26.18 -41.24 25.51
C LEU A 346 25.17 -40.68 26.50
N THR A 347 25.10 -41.22 27.71
CA THR A 347 24.20 -40.72 28.77
C THR A 347 24.55 -39.28 29.15
N ASP A 348 25.83 -39.00 29.43
CA ASP A 348 26.31 -37.65 29.75
C ASP A 348 26.01 -36.66 28.63
N GLN A 349 26.19 -37.08 27.37
CA GLN A 349 25.95 -36.23 26.21
C GLN A 349 24.46 -35.97 25.98
N THR A 350 23.60 -36.96 26.23
CA THR A 350 22.15 -36.78 26.21
C THR A 350 21.69 -35.83 27.31
N GLU A 351 22.18 -35.97 28.54
CA GLU A 351 21.86 -35.03 29.64
C GLU A 351 22.36 -33.59 29.34
N ALA A 352 23.53 -33.44 28.73
CA ALA A 352 24.04 -32.15 28.29
C ALA A 352 23.16 -31.53 27.19
N ILE A 353 22.67 -32.33 26.25
CA ILE A 353 21.74 -31.87 25.21
C ILE A 353 20.41 -31.45 25.84
N ASP A 354 19.83 -32.27 26.72
CA ASP A 354 18.55 -31.99 27.37
C ASP A 354 18.62 -30.72 28.22
N SER A 355 19.69 -30.54 29.00
CA SER A 355 19.87 -29.31 29.79
C SER A 355 20.04 -28.08 28.90
N THR A 356 20.78 -28.20 27.78
CA THR A 356 20.94 -27.10 26.82
C THR A 356 19.62 -26.75 26.15
N LEU A 357 18.83 -27.76 25.78
CA LEU A 357 17.53 -27.59 25.14
C LEU A 357 16.52 -26.97 26.11
N ALA A 358 16.48 -27.41 27.37
CA ALA A 358 15.66 -26.83 28.43
C ALA A 358 15.99 -25.35 28.68
N ASN A 359 17.29 -25.00 28.77
CA ASN A 359 17.74 -23.62 28.93
C ASN A 359 17.33 -22.75 27.73
N ARG A 360 17.48 -23.27 26.50
CA ARG A 360 17.03 -22.57 25.29
C ARG A 360 15.52 -22.39 25.27
N GLN A 361 14.74 -23.39 25.66
CA GLN A 361 13.29 -23.32 25.77
C GLN A 361 12.87 -22.20 26.73
N GLN A 362 13.50 -22.13 27.91
CA GLN A 362 13.22 -21.08 28.91
C GLN A 362 13.61 -19.68 28.41
N LEU A 363 14.76 -19.54 27.75
CA LEU A 363 15.18 -18.26 27.17
C LEU A 363 14.20 -17.80 26.09
N LEU A 364 13.75 -18.73 25.24
CA LEU A 364 12.82 -18.45 24.15
C LEU A 364 11.45 -18.03 24.70
N ASP A 365 10.95 -18.72 25.73
CA ASP A 365 9.71 -18.36 26.44
C ASP A 365 9.79 -16.97 27.11
N ALA A 366 10.90 -16.67 27.79
CA ALA A 366 11.14 -15.36 28.39
C ALA A 366 11.20 -14.24 27.33
N THR A 367 11.85 -14.51 26.19
CA THR A 367 11.99 -13.53 25.10
C THR A 367 10.65 -13.29 24.40
N LEU A 368 9.86 -14.34 24.16
CA LEU A 368 8.51 -14.22 23.61
C LEU A 368 7.58 -13.45 24.55
N THR A 369 7.62 -13.73 25.85
CA THR A 369 6.84 -13.01 26.85
C THR A 369 7.21 -11.53 26.88
N ALA A 370 8.51 -11.20 26.87
CA ALA A 370 8.97 -9.82 26.82
C ALA A 370 8.53 -9.09 25.53
N HIS A 371 8.57 -9.77 24.38
CA HIS A 371 8.06 -9.22 23.13
C HIS A 371 6.54 -8.99 23.16
N GLN A 372 5.77 -9.92 23.73
CA GLN A 372 4.32 -9.80 23.88
C GLN A 372 3.95 -8.61 24.76
N ASP A 373 4.66 -8.42 25.88
CA ASP A 373 4.46 -7.28 26.78
C ASP A 373 4.84 -5.95 26.10
N GLY A 374 5.95 -5.92 25.35
CA GLY A 374 6.38 -4.77 24.58
C GLY A 374 5.36 -4.37 23.50
N LEU A 375 4.82 -5.35 22.77
CA LEU A 375 3.76 -5.13 21.78
C LEU A 375 2.48 -4.61 22.43
N ASN A 376 2.01 -5.23 23.51
CA ASN A 376 0.81 -4.79 24.22
C ASN A 376 0.94 -3.36 24.73
N SER A 377 2.10 -3.00 25.30
CA SER A 377 2.37 -1.64 25.77
C SER A 377 2.37 -0.63 24.61
N SER A 378 3.02 -0.97 23.48
CA SER A 378 3.04 -0.15 22.28
C SER A 378 1.63 0.07 21.71
N LEU A 379 0.84 -1.00 21.58
CA LEU A 379 -0.55 -0.95 21.13
C LEU A 379 -1.42 -0.10 22.06
N ALA A 380 -1.26 -0.24 23.38
CA ALA A 380 -2.00 0.58 24.35
C ALA A 380 -1.64 2.06 24.24
N MET A 381 -0.35 2.40 24.11
CA MET A 381 0.11 3.78 23.91
C MET A 381 -0.44 4.36 22.60
N HIS A 382 -0.37 3.62 21.49
CA HIS A 382 -0.91 4.05 20.21
C HIS A 382 -2.43 4.24 20.27
N GLY A 383 -3.16 3.33 20.93
CA GLY A 383 -4.60 3.47 21.16
C GLY A 383 -4.95 4.77 21.90
N GLN A 384 -4.24 5.07 22.99
CA GLN A 384 -4.43 6.32 23.74
C GLN A 384 -4.08 7.57 22.91
N GLN A 385 -3.02 7.51 22.09
CA GLN A 385 -2.65 8.60 21.20
C GLN A 385 -3.71 8.87 20.13
N ILE A 386 -4.28 7.82 19.53
CA ILE A 386 -5.36 7.92 18.55
C ILE A 386 -6.59 8.55 19.21
N ASP A 387 -6.99 8.07 20.39
CA ASP A 387 -8.13 8.63 21.13
C ASP A 387 -7.95 10.12 21.44
N ALA A 388 -6.76 10.50 21.91
CA ALA A 388 -6.44 11.90 22.19
C ALA A 388 -6.51 12.77 20.92
N GLN A 389 -5.97 12.28 19.79
CA GLN A 389 -6.02 12.99 18.51
C GLN A 389 -7.45 13.10 17.95
N LEU A 390 -8.26 12.05 18.07
CA LEU A 390 -9.65 12.06 17.62
C LEU A 390 -10.50 13.01 18.46
N LEU A 391 -10.30 13.06 19.77
CA LEU A 391 -11.00 13.97 20.66
C LEU A 391 -10.64 15.43 20.36
N GLU A 392 -9.36 15.71 20.11
CA GLU A 392 -8.89 17.04 19.72
C GLU A 392 -9.44 17.48 18.36
N ARG A 393 -9.39 16.60 17.35
CA ARG A 393 -9.97 16.90 16.03
C ARG A 393 -11.49 17.11 16.11
N THR A 394 -12.19 16.33 16.91
CA THR A 394 -13.64 16.50 17.12
C THR A 394 -13.95 17.87 17.74
N LYS A 395 -13.17 18.31 18.74
CA LYS A 395 -13.31 19.67 19.31
C LYS A 395 -13.04 20.77 18.30
N GLN A 396 -12.03 20.61 17.45
CA GLN A 396 -11.71 21.59 16.41
C GLN A 396 -12.84 21.69 15.37
N ILE A 397 -13.41 20.55 14.98
CA ILE A 397 -14.58 20.50 14.08
C ILE A 397 -15.78 21.20 14.73
N ASP A 398 -16.08 20.90 15.99
CA ASP A 398 -17.20 21.49 16.73
C ASP A 398 -17.07 23.02 16.85
N SER A 399 -15.86 23.51 17.18
CA SER A 399 -15.57 24.95 17.21
C SER A 399 -15.72 25.60 15.85
N ALA A 400 -15.26 24.95 14.77
CA ALA A 400 -15.39 25.46 13.42
C ALA A 400 -16.86 25.51 12.96
N PHE A 401 -17.66 24.50 13.30
CA PHE A 401 -19.10 24.48 13.04
C PHE A 401 -19.84 25.57 13.80
N THR A 402 -19.52 25.74 15.09
CA THR A 402 -20.13 26.79 15.92
C THR A 402 -19.89 28.19 15.34
N GLU A 403 -18.65 28.48 14.92
CA GLU A 403 -18.33 29.77 14.31
C GLU A 403 -18.99 29.95 12.94
N ARG A 404 -19.06 28.87 12.14
CA ARG A 404 -19.77 28.88 10.85
C ARG A 404 -21.27 29.12 11.02
N LEU A 405 -21.90 28.53 12.03
CA LEU A 405 -23.31 28.76 12.37
C LEU A 405 -23.54 30.21 12.81
N ARG A 406 -22.67 30.74 13.69
CA ARG A 406 -22.76 32.14 14.14
C ARG A 406 -22.67 33.13 12.98
N THR A 407 -21.69 32.93 12.09
CA THR A 407 -21.52 33.79 10.90
C THR A 407 -22.69 33.66 9.92
N PHE A 408 -23.27 32.46 9.79
CA PHE A 408 -24.47 32.23 9.00
C PHE A 408 -25.69 32.95 9.59
N ASP A 409 -25.92 32.86 10.90
CA ASP A 409 -27.02 33.54 11.58
C ASP A 409 -26.92 35.07 11.46
N GLU A 410 -25.71 35.63 11.58
CA GLU A 410 -25.48 37.07 11.36
C GLU A 410 -25.73 37.50 9.91
N ALA A 411 -25.39 36.65 8.94
CA ALA A 411 -25.67 36.92 7.54
C ALA A 411 -27.18 36.84 7.25
N LEU A 412 -27.87 35.85 7.84
CA LEU A 412 -29.30 35.66 7.71
C LEU A 412 -30.06 36.84 8.32
N LEU A 413 -29.71 37.25 9.54
CA LEU A 413 -30.36 38.39 10.22
C LEU A 413 -30.17 39.70 9.45
N ARG A 414 -28.98 39.94 8.90
CA ARG A 414 -28.74 41.09 8.01
C ARG A 414 -29.58 41.04 6.74
N SER A 415 -29.67 39.87 6.11
CA SER A 415 -30.49 39.66 4.92
C SER A 415 -31.98 39.90 5.21
N THR A 416 -32.48 39.37 6.33
CA THR A 416 -33.86 39.57 6.79
C THR A 416 -34.17 41.05 7.05
N MET A 417 -33.28 41.78 7.73
CA MET A 417 -33.43 43.23 7.94
C MET A 417 -33.40 44.03 6.62
N ALA A 418 -32.53 43.65 5.67
CA ALA A 418 -32.49 44.28 4.36
C ALA A 418 -33.79 44.02 3.58
N MET A 419 -34.32 42.80 3.64
CA MET A 419 -35.62 42.44 3.06
C MET A 419 -36.76 43.24 3.70
N ASP A 420 -36.83 43.32 5.02
CA ASP A 420 -37.89 44.04 5.75
C ASP A 420 -37.91 45.54 5.40
N ASN A 421 -36.72 46.15 5.32
CA ASN A 421 -36.58 47.53 4.87
C ASN A 421 -37.02 47.71 3.41
N ALA A 422 -36.62 46.82 2.51
CA ALA A 422 -37.00 46.88 1.10
C ALA A 422 -38.51 46.69 0.89
N VAL A 423 -39.13 45.79 1.67
CA VAL A 423 -40.58 45.57 1.67
C VAL A 423 -41.31 46.79 2.22
N SER A 424 -40.85 47.35 3.34
CA SER A 424 -41.43 48.56 3.94
C SER A 424 -41.36 49.77 2.99
N GLU A 425 -40.24 49.94 2.29
CA GLU A 425 -40.08 51.04 1.33
C GLU A 425 -40.98 50.85 0.11
N ARG A 426 -41.08 49.62 -0.42
CA ARG A 426 -42.03 49.30 -1.50
C ARG A 426 -43.47 49.53 -1.06
N ALA A 427 -43.84 49.15 0.16
CA ALA A 427 -45.17 49.39 0.70
C ALA A 427 -45.48 50.90 0.77
N ARG A 428 -44.56 51.73 1.28
CA ARG A 428 -44.72 53.19 1.28
C ARG A 428 -44.82 53.79 -0.12
N SER A 429 -43.99 53.34 -1.05
CA SER A 429 -44.05 53.78 -2.45
C SER A 429 -45.41 53.46 -3.08
N ILE A 430 -45.95 52.26 -2.84
CA ILE A 430 -47.29 51.87 -3.28
C ILE A 430 -48.35 52.76 -2.62
N THR A 431 -48.28 53.00 -1.30
CA THR A 431 -49.23 53.89 -0.61
C THR A 431 -49.21 55.31 -1.17
N ASN A 432 -48.03 55.88 -1.39
CA ASN A 432 -47.89 57.22 -1.97
C ASN A 432 -48.40 57.29 -3.41
N ALA A 433 -48.12 56.25 -4.21
CA ALA A 433 -48.66 56.14 -5.57
C ALA A 433 -50.19 56.06 -5.55
N MET A 434 -50.77 55.25 -4.64
CA MET A 434 -52.23 55.17 -4.47
C MET A 434 -52.85 56.48 -4.01
N GLU A 435 -52.24 57.21 -3.07
CA GLU A 435 -52.73 58.52 -2.63
C GLU A 435 -52.68 59.55 -3.76
N THR A 436 -51.58 59.56 -4.53
CA THR A 436 -51.43 60.44 -5.70
C THR A 436 -52.48 60.12 -6.75
N HIS A 437 -52.70 58.83 -7.05
CA HIS A 437 -53.75 58.39 -7.96
C HIS A 437 -55.15 58.76 -7.44
N ALA A 438 -55.42 58.63 -6.14
CA ALA A 438 -56.70 59.01 -5.54
C ALA A 438 -56.95 60.52 -5.65
N LYS A 439 -55.92 61.37 -5.41
CA LYS A 439 -56.02 62.82 -5.60
C LYS A 439 -56.23 63.18 -7.07
N ALA A 440 -55.44 62.63 -7.99
CA ALA A 440 -55.58 62.86 -9.42
C ALA A 440 -56.97 62.42 -9.94
N LEU A 441 -57.49 61.30 -9.44
CA LEU A 441 -58.86 60.86 -9.74
C LEU A 441 -59.89 61.83 -9.17
N GLY A 442 -59.72 62.29 -7.94
CA GLY A 442 -60.59 63.30 -7.31
C GLY A 442 -60.63 64.61 -8.09
N GLU A 443 -59.47 65.15 -8.48
CA GLU A 443 -59.34 66.35 -9.31
C GLU A 443 -59.96 66.14 -10.69
N SER A 444 -59.73 64.99 -11.32
CA SER A 444 -60.36 64.66 -12.61
C SER A 444 -61.87 64.57 -12.48
N MET A 445 -62.39 64.00 -11.40
CA MET A 445 -63.83 63.92 -11.13
C MET A 445 -64.42 65.29 -10.84
N GLU A 446 -63.74 66.15 -10.08
CA GLU A 446 -64.17 67.51 -9.78
C GLU A 446 -64.16 68.39 -11.04
N LYS A 447 -63.11 68.26 -11.87
CA LYS A 447 -63.05 68.93 -13.17
C LYS A 447 -64.15 68.43 -14.10
N GLN A 448 -64.36 67.11 -14.19
CA GLN A 448 -65.47 66.54 -14.96
C GLN A 448 -66.83 66.98 -14.41
N ALA A 449 -67.00 67.08 -13.09
CA ALA A 449 -68.23 67.56 -12.47
C ALA A 449 -68.45 69.06 -12.74
N GLY A 450 -67.38 69.87 -12.73
CA GLY A 450 -67.44 71.29 -13.08
C GLY A 450 -67.68 71.51 -14.58
N GLU A 451 -67.03 70.76 -15.46
CA GLU A 451 -67.33 70.75 -16.90
C GLU A 451 -68.76 70.27 -17.15
N LEU A 452 -69.24 69.28 -16.41
CA LEU A 452 -70.63 68.82 -16.47
C LEU A 452 -71.60 69.88 -15.96
N ASP A 453 -71.32 70.55 -14.84
CA ASP A 453 -72.14 71.64 -14.29
C ASP A 453 -72.16 72.84 -15.22
N GLU A 454 -71.02 73.21 -15.81
CA GLU A 454 -70.94 74.28 -16.79
C GLU A 454 -71.64 73.88 -18.11
N THR A 455 -71.57 72.61 -18.52
CA THR A 455 -72.32 72.09 -19.67
C THR A 455 -73.81 72.00 -19.37
N LEU A 456 -74.20 71.69 -18.13
CA LEU A 456 -75.59 71.72 -17.65
C LEU A 456 -76.10 73.15 -17.55
N MET A 457 -75.32 74.11 -17.08
CA MET A 457 -75.66 75.54 -17.02
C MET A 457 -75.71 76.15 -18.40
N ARG A 458 -74.76 75.82 -19.28
CA ARG A 458 -74.82 76.14 -20.71
C ARG A 458 -76.02 75.46 -21.34
N GLY A 459 -76.34 74.22 -20.97
CA GLY A 459 -77.51 73.47 -21.39
C GLY A 459 -78.82 74.10 -20.92
N ILE A 460 -78.93 74.53 -19.66
CA ILE A 460 -80.09 75.21 -19.07
C ILE A 460 -80.24 76.60 -19.67
N SER A 461 -79.15 77.32 -19.90
CA SER A 461 -79.16 78.63 -20.57
C SER A 461 -79.47 78.51 -22.06
N ALA A 462 -78.96 77.46 -22.71
CA ALA A 462 -79.30 77.10 -24.08
C ALA A 462 -80.74 76.63 -24.17
N VAL A 463 -81.28 75.91 -23.19
CA VAL A 463 -82.69 75.50 -23.07
C VAL A 463 -83.58 76.69 -22.75
N ARG A 464 -83.11 77.68 -21.99
CA ARG A 464 -83.84 78.93 -21.70
C ARG A 464 -83.87 79.85 -22.92
N ARG A 465 -82.73 80.01 -23.61
CA ARG A 465 -82.63 80.76 -24.88
C ARG A 465 -83.31 80.02 -26.03
N THR A 466 -83.22 78.69 -26.10
CA THR A 466 -84.01 77.90 -27.04
C THR A 466 -85.45 77.84 -26.61
N SER A 467 -85.86 77.97 -25.35
CA SER A 467 -87.28 78.14 -25.02
C SER A 467 -87.82 79.49 -25.54
N GLU A 468 -87.00 80.54 -25.48
CA GLU A 468 -87.27 81.86 -26.09
C GLU A 468 -87.13 81.90 -27.64
N ASN A 469 -86.30 81.03 -28.23
CA ASN A 469 -86.09 80.93 -29.68
C ASN A 469 -86.92 79.81 -30.35
N ILE A 470 -87.29 78.71 -29.69
CA ILE A 470 -88.16 77.62 -30.16
C ILE A 470 -89.58 78.15 -30.29
N THR A 471 -90.01 79.06 -29.41
CA THR A 471 -91.25 79.83 -29.63
C THR A 471 -91.22 80.70 -30.89
N ARG A 472 -90.04 81.00 -31.47
CA ARG A 472 -89.87 81.72 -32.75
C ARG A 472 -89.33 80.86 -33.93
N GLN A 473 -88.77 79.68 -33.66
CA GLN A 473 -88.00 78.83 -34.60
C GLN A 473 -88.54 77.38 -34.69
N SER A 474 -89.63 77.05 -33.97
CA SER A 474 -90.41 75.83 -34.25
C SER A 474 -91.09 75.83 -35.62
N VAL A 475 -91.11 76.97 -36.32
CA VAL A 475 -91.65 77.08 -37.70
C VAL A 475 -90.58 76.81 -38.78
N LYS A 476 -89.27 76.74 -38.46
CA LYS A 476 -88.21 76.71 -39.49
C LYS A 476 -87.14 75.61 -39.39
N THR A 477 -87.35 74.58 -38.57
CA THR A 477 -86.34 73.51 -38.36
C THR A 477 -86.92 72.11 -38.52
N ILE A 478 -87.85 71.93 -39.47
CA ILE A 478 -88.21 70.60 -40.01
C ILE A 478 -87.37 70.26 -41.27
N GLU A 479 -86.58 71.17 -41.82
CA GLU A 479 -85.92 70.97 -43.14
C GLU A 479 -84.40 70.73 -43.11
N GLY A 480 -83.78 70.47 -41.96
CA GLY A 480 -82.31 70.56 -41.82
C GLY A 480 -81.52 69.28 -41.57
N LEU A 481 -82.08 68.07 -41.76
CA LEU A 481 -81.36 66.80 -41.55
C LEU A 481 -80.56 66.37 -42.80
N ALA A 482 -79.60 67.19 -43.22
CA ALA A 482 -78.74 66.93 -44.39
C ALA A 482 -77.25 67.27 -44.18
N GLY A 483 -76.77 67.27 -42.93
CA GLY A 483 -75.35 67.51 -42.59
C GLY A 483 -74.58 66.28 -42.08
N GLN A 484 -75.24 65.12 -41.99
CA GLN A 484 -74.73 63.95 -41.25
C GLN A 484 -73.88 62.98 -42.09
N ALA A 485 -73.25 63.47 -43.16
CA ALA A 485 -72.38 62.67 -44.04
C ALA A 485 -70.87 62.92 -43.82
N GLU A 486 -70.47 64.10 -43.33
CA GLU A 486 -69.05 64.44 -43.13
C GLU A 486 -68.44 63.75 -41.89
N LEU A 487 -69.27 63.48 -40.88
CA LEU A 487 -68.88 62.77 -39.64
C LEU A 487 -68.49 61.31 -39.88
N LEU A 488 -69.09 60.66 -40.88
CA LEU A 488 -68.75 59.27 -41.25
C LEU A 488 -67.43 59.16 -42.01
N ARG A 489 -66.98 60.22 -42.69
CA ARG A 489 -65.73 60.22 -43.46
C ARG A 489 -64.48 60.25 -42.57
N ASN A 490 -64.49 61.08 -41.53
CA ASN A 490 -63.36 61.20 -40.59
C ASN A 490 -63.11 59.95 -39.73
N VAL A 491 -64.15 59.15 -39.46
CA VAL A 491 -64.02 57.89 -38.70
C VAL A 491 -63.32 56.81 -39.53
N SER A 492 -63.62 56.73 -40.85
CA SER A 492 -62.94 55.79 -41.76
C SER A 492 -61.45 56.11 -41.95
N GLU A 493 -61.07 57.38 -41.94
CA GLU A 493 -59.66 57.79 -42.11
C GLU A 493 -58.81 57.47 -40.88
N ASN A 494 -59.39 57.58 -39.68
CA ASN A 494 -58.74 57.20 -38.42
C ASN A 494 -58.55 55.68 -38.31
N LEU A 495 -59.56 54.90 -38.73
CA LEU A 495 -59.49 53.43 -38.73
C LEU A 495 -58.43 52.88 -39.70
N LEU A 496 -58.25 53.51 -40.87
CA LEU A 496 -57.21 53.12 -41.82
C LEU A 496 -55.79 53.33 -41.25
N GLY A 497 -55.57 54.44 -40.52
CA GLY A 497 -54.29 54.73 -39.88
C GLY A 497 -53.94 53.73 -38.76
N GLN A 498 -54.94 53.33 -37.96
CA GLN A 498 -54.74 52.33 -36.91
C GLN A 498 -54.42 50.95 -37.49
N ILE A 499 -55.09 50.53 -38.56
CA ILE A 499 -54.80 49.26 -39.25
C ILE A 499 -53.37 49.24 -39.79
N ASN A 500 -52.89 50.34 -40.38
CA ASN A 500 -51.52 50.41 -40.91
C ASN A 500 -50.44 50.32 -39.80
N SER A 501 -50.73 50.88 -38.61
CA SER A 501 -49.85 50.76 -37.44
C SER A 501 -49.78 49.33 -36.88
N ILE A 502 -50.89 48.58 -36.96
CA ILE A 502 -51.00 47.19 -36.53
C ILE A 502 -50.25 46.29 -37.52
N THR A 503 -50.39 46.50 -38.83
CA THR A 503 -49.66 45.76 -39.86
C THR A 503 -48.14 45.92 -39.69
N ASN A 504 -47.64 47.13 -39.44
CA ASN A 504 -46.21 47.35 -39.19
C ASN A 504 -45.70 46.70 -37.89
N ARG A 505 -46.56 46.53 -36.87
CA ARG A 505 -46.22 45.80 -35.65
C ARG A 505 -46.17 44.29 -35.87
N PHE A 506 -47.09 43.74 -36.65
CA PHE A 506 -47.08 42.33 -37.02
C PHE A 506 -45.87 41.98 -37.90
N GLU A 507 -45.48 42.84 -38.84
CA GLU A 507 -44.28 42.66 -39.66
C GLU A 507 -43.00 42.60 -38.79
N ASN A 508 -42.85 43.57 -37.87
CA ASN A 508 -41.72 43.61 -36.94
C ASN A 508 -41.72 42.42 -35.96
N GLN A 509 -42.89 41.99 -35.46
CA GLN A 509 -42.99 40.80 -34.61
C GLN A 509 -42.69 39.52 -35.41
N GLY A 510 -43.12 39.43 -36.66
CA GLY A 510 -42.79 38.32 -37.56
C GLY A 510 -41.28 38.17 -37.76
N GLN A 511 -40.55 39.27 -37.94
CA GLN A 511 -39.09 39.23 -38.03
C GLN A 511 -38.40 38.77 -36.74
N VAL A 512 -38.92 39.17 -35.56
CA VAL A 512 -38.39 38.72 -34.27
C VAL A 512 -38.68 37.23 -34.04
N ILE A 513 -39.87 36.75 -34.41
CA ILE A 513 -40.23 35.33 -34.34
C ILE A 513 -39.38 34.50 -35.29
N MET A 514 -39.13 34.98 -36.52
CA MET A 514 -38.24 34.29 -37.47
C MET A 514 -36.78 34.21 -36.98
N LYS A 515 -36.27 35.28 -36.35
CA LYS A 515 -34.94 35.25 -35.71
C LYS A 515 -34.88 34.28 -34.54
N ALA A 516 -35.92 34.24 -33.71
CA ALA A 516 -36.02 33.29 -32.60
C ALA A 516 -36.13 31.84 -33.09
N ALA A 517 -36.91 31.58 -34.14
CA ALA A 517 -37.04 30.27 -34.78
C ALA A 517 -35.71 29.78 -35.37
N ASN A 518 -34.99 30.64 -36.11
CA ASN A 518 -33.66 30.30 -36.63
C ASN A 518 -32.64 30.06 -35.51
N SER A 519 -32.70 30.83 -34.42
CA SER A 519 -31.85 30.61 -33.25
C SER A 519 -32.18 29.30 -32.53
N LEU A 520 -33.45 28.91 -32.49
CA LEU A 520 -33.91 27.65 -31.90
C LEU A 520 -33.54 26.46 -32.79
N GLU A 521 -33.62 26.61 -34.11
CA GLU A 521 -33.19 25.60 -35.08
C GLU A 521 -31.67 25.38 -35.02
N ALA A 522 -30.88 26.46 -34.94
CA ALA A 522 -29.43 26.37 -34.74
C ALA A 522 -29.07 25.73 -33.39
N ALA A 523 -29.82 26.02 -32.33
CA ALA A 523 -29.66 25.37 -31.02
C ALA A 523 -30.00 23.88 -31.09
N ASN A 524 -31.09 23.51 -31.77
CA ASN A 524 -31.47 22.10 -31.97
C ASN A 524 -30.42 21.35 -32.78
N PHE A 525 -29.91 21.91 -33.88
CA PHE A 525 -28.85 21.28 -34.67
C PHE A 525 -27.57 21.07 -33.85
N LYS A 526 -27.22 22.03 -33.00
CA LYS A 526 -26.06 21.94 -32.10
C LYS A 526 -26.26 20.89 -31.00
N ILE A 527 -27.47 20.80 -30.43
CA ILE A 527 -27.82 19.76 -29.46
C ILE A 527 -27.73 18.38 -30.11
N ASP A 528 -28.32 18.21 -31.29
CA ASP A 528 -28.34 16.94 -32.01
C ASP A 528 -26.91 16.49 -32.40
N SER A 529 -26.10 17.42 -32.90
CA SER A 529 -24.67 17.19 -33.16
C SER A 529 -23.91 16.78 -31.89
N THR A 530 -24.17 17.44 -30.75
CA THR A 530 -23.49 17.12 -29.48
C THR A 530 -23.93 15.76 -28.95
N LEU A 531 -25.22 15.43 -29.06
CA LEU A 531 -25.77 14.14 -28.66
C LEU A 531 -25.20 13.02 -29.53
N GLN A 532 -25.05 13.24 -30.84
CA GLN A 532 -24.48 12.25 -31.74
C GLN A 532 -22.98 12.01 -31.47
N THR A 533 -22.20 13.06 -31.22
CA THR A 533 -20.80 12.92 -30.80
C THR A 533 -20.68 12.20 -29.46
N ARG A 534 -21.51 12.56 -28.46
CA ARG A 534 -21.58 11.87 -27.17
C ARG A 534 -21.96 10.40 -27.32
N HIS A 535 -22.88 10.06 -28.23
CA HIS A 535 -23.30 8.69 -28.46
C HIS A 535 -22.17 7.85 -29.07
N GLN A 536 -21.41 8.41 -30.01
CA GLN A 536 -20.22 7.76 -30.57
C GLN A 536 -19.10 7.60 -29.53
N GLU A 537 -18.86 8.62 -28.69
CA GLU A 537 -17.87 8.55 -27.62
C GLU A 537 -18.24 7.51 -26.56
N LEU A 538 -19.52 7.45 -26.16
CA LEU A 538 -20.02 6.44 -25.22
C LEU A 538 -19.95 5.04 -25.81
N GLY A 539 -20.27 4.86 -27.10
CA GLY A 539 -20.08 3.59 -27.82
C GLY A 539 -18.62 3.13 -27.80
N ALA A 540 -17.70 4.04 -28.14
CA ALA A 540 -16.26 3.75 -28.10
C ALA A 540 -15.71 3.51 -26.68
N LEU A 541 -16.38 4.01 -25.65
CA LEU A 541 -16.07 3.71 -24.25
C LEU A 541 -16.59 2.33 -23.87
N LEU A 542 -17.81 1.98 -24.28
CA LEU A 542 -18.39 0.66 -24.05
C LEU A 542 -17.56 -0.43 -24.72
N ASP A 543 -17.15 -0.23 -25.98
CA ASP A 543 -16.30 -1.17 -26.71
C ASP A 543 -14.94 -1.33 -26.04
N ARG A 544 -14.32 -0.24 -25.58
CA ARG A 544 -13.05 -0.32 -24.83
C ARG A 544 -13.19 -1.04 -23.49
N ILE A 545 -14.29 -0.83 -22.78
CA ILE A 545 -14.56 -1.54 -21.52
C ILE A 545 -14.79 -3.03 -21.81
N SER A 546 -15.54 -3.36 -22.87
CA SER A 546 -15.76 -4.74 -23.32
C SER A 546 -14.45 -5.42 -23.69
N ASP A 547 -13.63 -4.79 -24.53
CA ASP A 547 -12.31 -5.27 -24.92
C ASP A 547 -11.37 -5.45 -23.73
N ARG A 548 -11.37 -4.51 -22.77
CA ARG A 548 -10.53 -4.60 -21.57
C ARG A 548 -11.01 -5.72 -20.64
N THR A 549 -12.32 -5.93 -20.54
CA THR A 549 -12.92 -7.01 -19.75
C THR A 549 -12.61 -8.37 -20.38
N GLN A 550 -12.63 -8.46 -21.70
CA GLN A 550 -12.28 -9.66 -22.44
C GLN A 550 -10.78 -9.97 -22.36
N GLN A 551 -9.92 -8.96 -22.50
CA GLN A 551 -8.47 -9.09 -22.25
C GLN A 551 -8.19 -9.54 -20.82
N PHE A 552 -8.89 -8.99 -19.82
CA PHE A 552 -8.76 -9.42 -18.43
C PHE A 552 -9.20 -10.89 -18.24
N GLY A 553 -10.28 -11.31 -18.90
CA GLY A 553 -10.71 -12.71 -18.92
C GLY A 553 -9.69 -13.65 -19.58
N THR A 554 -9.09 -13.24 -20.70
CA THR A 554 -8.02 -14.01 -21.37
C THR A 554 -6.77 -14.12 -20.50
N VAL A 555 -6.37 -13.03 -19.84
CA VAL A 555 -5.20 -13.03 -18.92
C VAL A 555 -5.47 -13.91 -17.70
N MET A 556 -6.67 -13.83 -17.09
CA MET A 556 -7.01 -14.67 -15.94
C MET A 556 -7.14 -16.15 -16.30
N SER A 557 -7.69 -16.47 -17.47
CA SER A 557 -7.71 -17.85 -17.99
C SER A 557 -6.29 -18.37 -18.30
N GLY A 558 -5.43 -17.53 -18.87
CA GLY A 558 -4.03 -17.85 -19.11
C GLY A 558 -3.25 -18.09 -17.81
N TYR A 559 -3.46 -17.26 -16.79
CA TYR A 559 -2.88 -17.43 -15.45
C TYR A 559 -3.38 -18.69 -14.75
N SER A 560 -4.67 -19.02 -14.88
CA SER A 560 -5.24 -20.25 -14.34
C SER A 560 -4.61 -21.48 -15.00
N ASN A 561 -4.49 -21.50 -16.33
CA ASN A 561 -3.87 -22.60 -17.06
C ASN A 561 -2.36 -22.75 -16.78
N THR A 562 -1.62 -21.66 -16.56
CA THR A 562 -0.20 -21.75 -16.18
C THR A 562 -0.02 -22.18 -14.74
N ILE A 563 -0.87 -21.73 -13.82
CA ILE A 563 -0.86 -22.22 -12.43
C ILE A 563 -1.22 -23.72 -12.41
N GLU A 564 -2.28 -24.13 -13.10
CA GLU A 564 -2.70 -25.53 -13.19
C GLU A 564 -1.61 -26.39 -13.86
N GLY A 565 -0.97 -25.90 -14.92
CA GLY A 565 0.19 -26.54 -15.55
C GLY A 565 1.41 -26.65 -14.63
N SER A 566 1.73 -25.59 -13.88
CA SER A 566 2.85 -25.58 -12.93
C SER A 566 2.61 -26.49 -11.72
N LEU A 567 1.36 -26.56 -11.23
CA LEU A 567 0.97 -27.48 -10.16
C LEU A 567 0.99 -28.93 -10.65
N ALA A 568 0.46 -29.21 -11.84
CA ALA A 568 0.50 -30.54 -12.45
C ALA A 568 1.94 -30.99 -12.72
N GLU A 569 2.83 -30.08 -13.13
CA GLU A 569 4.24 -30.38 -13.32
C GLU A 569 4.98 -30.56 -11.99
N ALA A 570 4.66 -29.76 -10.97
CA ALA A 570 5.19 -29.95 -9.61
C ALA A 570 4.72 -31.28 -9.00
N GLU A 571 3.46 -31.66 -9.20
CA GLU A 571 2.90 -32.94 -8.76
C GLU A 571 3.58 -34.11 -9.49
N SER A 572 3.78 -34.01 -10.80
CA SER A 572 4.48 -35.02 -11.61
C SER A 572 5.94 -35.20 -11.18
N ARG A 573 6.66 -34.10 -10.90
CA ARG A 573 8.04 -34.15 -10.38
C ARG A 573 8.10 -34.73 -8.97
N ALA A 574 7.17 -34.36 -8.09
CA ALA A 574 7.09 -34.92 -6.75
C ALA A 574 6.80 -36.43 -6.78
N ARG A 575 5.91 -36.89 -7.68
CA ARG A 575 5.58 -38.30 -7.86
C ARG A 575 6.75 -39.09 -8.46
N SER A 576 7.46 -38.51 -9.43
CA SER A 576 8.67 -39.11 -10.01
C SER A 576 9.80 -39.22 -8.98
N ALA A 577 10.02 -38.17 -8.18
CA ALA A 577 11.01 -38.18 -7.11
C ALA A 577 10.65 -39.18 -5.98
N ALA A 578 9.37 -39.31 -5.65
CA ALA A 578 8.88 -40.30 -4.69
C ALA A 578 9.06 -41.74 -5.22
N GLU A 579 8.79 -41.98 -6.51
CA GLU A 579 9.06 -43.28 -7.14
C GLU A 579 10.56 -43.59 -7.23
N GLU A 580 11.40 -42.60 -7.50
CA GLU A 580 12.85 -42.76 -7.57
C GLU A 580 13.46 -43.02 -6.18
N LEU A 581 12.96 -42.35 -5.14
CA LEU A 581 13.27 -42.65 -3.74
C LEU A 581 12.79 -44.05 -3.34
N ALA A 582 11.59 -44.45 -3.73
CA ALA A 582 11.06 -45.79 -3.45
C ALA A 582 11.89 -46.89 -4.13
N ARG A 583 12.23 -46.73 -5.41
CA ARG A 583 13.11 -47.67 -6.15
C ARG A 583 14.53 -47.67 -5.58
N GLY A 584 15.06 -46.51 -5.20
CA GLY A 584 16.36 -46.39 -4.55
C GLY A 584 16.41 -47.08 -3.19
N ALA A 585 15.36 -46.94 -2.38
CA ALA A 585 15.20 -47.64 -1.11
C ALA A 585 15.04 -49.16 -1.31
N GLU A 586 14.27 -49.60 -2.30
CA GLU A 586 14.11 -51.03 -2.61
C GLU A 586 15.41 -51.65 -3.13
N MET A 587 16.16 -50.97 -4.01
CA MET A 587 17.48 -51.45 -4.46
C MET A 587 18.48 -51.53 -3.32
N ARG A 588 18.54 -50.51 -2.44
CA ARG A 588 19.45 -50.55 -1.27
C ARG A 588 19.04 -51.63 -0.28
N SER A 589 17.74 -51.85 -0.08
CA SER A 589 17.23 -52.94 0.74
C SER A 589 17.60 -54.31 0.18
N ARG A 590 17.39 -54.54 -1.14
CA ARG A 590 17.81 -55.79 -1.80
C ARG A 590 19.31 -55.98 -1.81
N ALA A 591 20.10 -54.92 -2.02
CA ALA A 591 21.55 -54.97 -1.94
C ALA A 591 22.03 -55.31 -0.52
N ALA A 592 21.44 -54.70 0.51
CA ALA A 592 21.74 -55.01 1.91
C ALA A 592 21.37 -56.45 2.26
N ILE A 593 20.21 -56.95 1.80
CA ILE A 593 19.80 -58.35 1.98
C ILE A 593 20.77 -59.30 1.27
N ALA A 594 21.17 -58.99 0.04
CA ALA A 594 22.14 -59.79 -0.72
C ALA A 594 23.53 -59.78 -0.06
N GLU A 595 23.96 -58.65 0.52
CA GLU A 595 25.20 -58.53 1.28
C GLU A 595 25.15 -59.41 2.53
N VAL A 596 24.02 -59.42 3.24
CA VAL A 596 23.80 -60.27 4.42
C VAL A 596 23.75 -61.77 4.04
N GLU A 597 23.09 -62.14 2.94
CA GLU A 597 23.10 -63.53 2.45
C GLU A 597 24.49 -63.97 1.99
N ARG A 598 25.25 -63.08 1.36
CA ARG A 598 26.63 -63.35 0.94
C ARG A 598 27.55 -63.53 2.15
N PHE A 599 27.43 -62.67 3.16
CA PHE A 599 28.19 -62.79 4.40
C PHE A 599 27.85 -64.09 5.14
N ARG A 600 26.57 -64.48 5.15
CA ARG A 600 26.09 -65.75 5.71
C ARG A 600 26.64 -66.96 4.94
N SER A 601 26.59 -66.95 3.60
CA SER A 601 27.13 -68.02 2.76
C SER A 601 28.65 -68.14 2.89
N GLU A 602 29.36 -67.03 3.02
CA GLU A 602 30.81 -67.01 3.16
C GLU A 602 31.23 -67.54 4.55
N ALA A 603 30.48 -67.18 5.60
CA ALA A 603 30.60 -67.76 6.94
C ALA A 603 30.28 -69.27 6.97
N ASP A 604 29.22 -69.71 6.30
CA ASP A 604 28.87 -71.14 6.19
C ASP A 604 29.95 -71.91 5.41
N SER A 605 30.45 -71.38 4.30
CA SER A 605 31.53 -72.02 3.53
C SER A 605 32.88 -72.05 4.26
N SER A 606 33.13 -71.08 5.14
CA SER A 606 34.31 -71.03 6.00
C SER A 606 34.18 -72.09 7.09
N THR A 607 32.99 -72.21 7.68
CA THR A 607 32.65 -73.22 8.68
C THR A 607 32.76 -74.64 8.10
N ASP A 608 32.23 -74.87 6.91
CA ASP A 608 32.33 -76.16 6.22
C ASP A 608 33.78 -76.50 5.82
N ARG A 609 34.56 -75.52 5.34
CA ARG A 609 35.98 -75.74 5.04
C ARG A 609 36.79 -76.08 6.29
N VAL A 610 36.49 -75.45 7.43
CA VAL A 610 37.11 -75.77 8.71
C VAL A 610 36.71 -77.17 9.19
N LEU A 611 35.44 -77.56 9.03
CA LEU A 611 34.95 -78.90 9.37
C LEU A 611 35.51 -80.00 8.46
N GLU A 612 35.66 -79.74 7.16
CA GLU A 612 36.24 -80.66 6.17
C GLU A 612 37.75 -80.81 6.36
N ASP A 613 38.48 -79.72 6.66
CA ASP A 613 39.91 -79.77 7.01
C ASP A 613 40.13 -80.57 8.31
N LEU A 614 39.29 -80.36 9.33
CA LEU A 614 39.28 -81.16 10.56
C LEU A 614 38.99 -82.64 10.27
N ARG A 615 38.03 -82.97 9.41
CA ARG A 615 37.71 -84.35 9.00
C ARG A 615 38.82 -85.01 8.20
N SER A 616 39.45 -84.28 7.27
CA SER A 616 40.53 -84.82 6.44
C SER A 616 41.78 -85.11 7.27
N LYS A 617 42.10 -84.24 8.24
CA LYS A 617 43.17 -84.44 9.21
C LYS A 617 42.88 -85.61 10.16
N PHE A 618 41.62 -85.84 10.51
CA PHE A 618 41.23 -87.02 11.30
C PHE A 618 41.38 -88.33 10.51
N ASN A 619 41.03 -88.34 9.23
CA ASN A 619 41.13 -89.53 8.38
C ASN A 619 42.57 -89.90 7.97
N PHE A 620 43.50 -88.95 7.97
CA PHE A 620 44.92 -89.20 7.67
C PHE A 620 45.68 -89.88 8.85
N VAL A 621 45.10 -89.90 10.05
CA VAL A 621 45.70 -90.54 11.24
C VAL A 621 45.28 -92.01 11.38
N GLN A 622 44.35 -92.51 10.56
CA GLN A 622 43.83 -93.90 10.62
C GLN A 622 44.33 -94.84 9.50
N LYS A 623 45.27 -94.44 8.65
CA LYS A 623 45.97 -95.32 7.70
C LYS A 623 47.46 -95.29 7.99
#